data_AF-B5GDN2-F1
#
_entry.id   AF-B5GDN2-F1
#
_cell.length_a   1.000
_cell.length_b   1.000
_cell.length_c   1.000
_cell.angle_alpha   90.00
_cell.angle_beta   90.00
_cell.angle_gamma   90.00
#
_symmetry.space_group_name_H-M   'P 1'
#
loop_
_entity.id
_entity.type
_entity.pdbx_description
1 polymer ?
#
loop_
_entity_poly.entity_id
_entity_poly.type
_entity_poly.pdbx_seq_one_letter_code
_entity_poly.pdbx_strand_id
1 'polypeptide(L)'
;MGGASGGPTGDGGAGPRPGGGAGAGPGPGEGADARARARADAGPGGDADAGAGPGGDADARTGTPPRTATAAAPRKGSVGSVARALGGARSPVDLTPADLEKRRGVRRMKSFALGLLLFVAVVYALASWLGHRGAGTWTGYVAAAAEAGMVGALADWFAVTALFRHPLGLPIPHTAIIPQKKDQLGAALGGFVGENFLSGDVVRDRLRGIGIGHRLGEWLAEPAHADRVTAEAATALRGALTVLRDSDVQAVVGEAITRRATSAEVAPSLGRLLERLVADGGHRKLVDLVCVHAHDWLVTHRDSVMDAVQGGAPGWTPRFVDKRIGERVYKELLRFVTEMRDMPDHPARGAVDRFLADFAADLQADGPTRARVERLKNDILGRAEVQDLIASVWGTVRGMMVAAAEDERSELRLRARTALLSLGNRLSADDRLRAKVDGWVEGAAVYVVSTYRTEITSLITDTVAGWDAEHTSRKIEANIGRDLQFIRINGTVVGSLAGLVIHTVSHALGA
;
A
#
# COMPACT_ATOMS: atom_id res chain seq x y z
N MET A 1 62.54 0.45 14.06
CA MET A 1 63.53 1.22 14.84
C MET A 1 63.36 2.69 14.48
N GLY A 2 63.21 3.58 15.46
CA GLY A 2 62.83 4.99 15.27
C GLY A 2 61.36 5.16 14.80
N GLY A 3 60.66 6.25 15.11
CA GLY A 3 60.99 7.40 15.95
C GLY A 3 60.11 8.62 15.59
N ALA A 4 59.83 9.51 16.56
CA ALA A 4 59.12 10.80 16.43
C ALA A 4 57.60 10.76 16.09
N SER A 5 56.75 11.74 16.46
CA SER A 5 56.81 12.72 17.57
C SER A 5 55.49 13.51 17.68
N GLY A 6 55.00 13.78 18.91
CA GLY A 6 54.05 14.85 19.24
C GLY A 6 52.59 14.67 18.76
N GLY A 7 51.55 15.13 19.47
CA GLY A 7 51.53 15.84 20.75
C GLY A 7 50.44 16.94 20.75
N PRO A 8 49.25 16.70 21.32
CA PRO A 8 48.18 17.70 21.34
C PRO A 8 48.32 18.66 22.53
N THR A 9 48.20 19.96 22.26
CA THR A 9 48.07 21.01 23.28
C THR A 9 46.66 21.00 23.90
N GLY A 10 46.58 21.15 25.22
CA GLY A 10 45.32 21.42 25.92
C GLY A 10 45.40 22.70 26.74
N ASP A 11 44.22 23.22 27.09
CA ASP A 11 43.86 23.91 28.35
C ASP A 11 42.31 23.91 28.35
N GLY A 12 41.54 23.83 29.45
CA GLY A 12 41.72 24.45 30.77
C GLY A 12 40.75 25.64 30.87
N GLY A 13 39.79 25.73 31.79
CA GLY A 13 39.32 24.80 32.83
C GLY A 13 38.15 25.42 33.64
N ALA A 14 37.67 24.69 34.66
CA ALA A 14 36.83 25.14 35.79
C ALA A 14 35.40 25.75 35.57
N GLY A 15 34.46 25.34 36.43
CA GLY A 15 33.12 25.97 36.62
C GLY A 15 33.14 27.11 37.67
N PRO A 16 32.01 27.49 38.34
CA PRO A 16 30.88 26.62 38.74
C PRO A 16 29.44 27.22 38.59
N ARG A 17 28.44 26.42 39.03
CA ARG A 17 27.02 26.79 39.35
C ARG A 17 26.95 27.67 40.63
N PRO A 18 25.86 28.42 41.01
CA PRO A 18 24.47 27.90 41.18
C PRO A 18 23.25 28.87 41.11
N GLY A 19 22.03 28.34 41.36
CA GLY A 19 20.77 29.06 41.72
C GLY A 19 19.86 29.51 40.55
N GLY A 20 18.52 29.64 40.65
CA GLY A 20 17.55 29.31 41.71
C GLY A 20 16.19 30.08 41.54
N GLY A 21 15.04 29.47 41.89
CA GLY A 21 13.67 30.06 41.84
C GLY A 21 12.85 29.69 40.57
N ALA A 22 11.61 29.19 40.58
CA ALA A 22 10.35 29.52 41.29
C ALA A 22 9.70 30.84 40.81
N GLY A 23 8.41 30.95 40.44
CA GLY A 23 7.32 29.96 40.32
C GLY A 23 5.96 30.63 39.96
N ALA A 24 4.85 29.88 40.10
CA ALA A 24 3.42 30.31 40.13
C ALA A 24 2.68 30.78 38.84
N GLY A 25 1.44 30.30 38.68
CA GLY A 25 0.35 30.91 37.89
C GLY A 25 -0.48 31.90 38.75
N PRO A 26 -1.71 32.33 38.37
CA PRO A 26 -2.82 31.47 37.91
C PRO A 26 -3.75 32.06 36.79
N GLY A 27 -4.85 31.36 36.46
CA GLY A 27 -6.03 31.92 35.75
C GLY A 27 -7.06 32.56 36.71
N PRO A 28 -8.37 32.72 36.40
CA PRO A 28 -9.18 32.21 35.26
C PRO A 28 -9.54 33.36 34.26
N GLY A 29 -10.66 33.46 33.51
CA GLY A 29 -11.94 32.71 33.44
C GLY A 29 -12.90 33.22 32.33
N GLU A 30 -14.22 32.97 32.49
CA GLU A 30 -15.35 33.30 31.57
C GLU A 30 -15.36 32.56 30.21
N GLY A 31 -16.50 32.21 29.60
CA GLY A 31 -17.91 32.25 30.03
C GLY A 31 -18.80 31.78 28.87
N ALA A 32 -19.69 30.81 29.10
CA ALA A 32 -20.57 30.29 28.05
C ALA A 32 -21.89 31.08 28.01
N ASP A 33 -22.39 31.43 26.82
CA ASP A 33 -23.83 31.64 26.63
C ASP A 33 -24.27 31.25 25.21
N ALA A 34 -25.40 30.55 25.11
CA ALA A 34 -25.95 30.01 23.88
C ALA A 34 -27.32 30.63 23.60
N ARG A 35 -27.51 31.26 22.44
CA ARG A 35 -28.83 31.79 22.04
C ARG A 35 -29.16 31.50 20.59
N ALA A 36 -29.94 30.44 20.39
CA ALA A 36 -30.75 30.28 19.19
C ALA A 36 -31.81 31.38 19.10
N ARG A 37 -32.15 31.81 17.88
CA ARG A 37 -33.37 32.59 17.59
C ARG A 37 -34.02 32.07 16.32
N ALA A 38 -35.19 31.45 16.48
CA ALA A 38 -36.12 31.17 15.40
C ALA A 38 -37.26 32.19 15.43
N ARG A 39 -37.65 32.67 14.24
CA ARG A 39 -38.96 33.25 13.87
C ARG A 39 -39.12 32.89 12.37
N ALA A 40 -40.14 32.17 11.91
CA ALA A 40 -41.57 32.53 11.87
C ALA A 40 -41.74 33.88 11.12
N ASP A 41 -42.50 33.97 10.02
CA ASP A 41 -43.92 33.60 9.95
C ASP A 41 -44.48 33.44 8.51
N ALA A 42 -45.77 33.10 8.43
CA ALA A 42 -46.72 33.30 7.30
C ALA A 42 -46.65 32.43 6.01
N GLY A 43 -47.70 31.62 5.81
CA GLY A 43 -48.40 31.46 4.51
C GLY A 43 -49.83 32.05 4.67
N PRO A 44 -50.89 31.57 3.97
CA PRO A 44 -50.95 30.78 2.73
C PRO A 44 -52.02 31.32 1.72
N GLY A 45 -52.25 30.61 0.59
CA GLY A 45 -53.37 30.81 -0.36
C GLY A 45 -52.94 31.41 -1.72
N GLY A 46 -53.59 31.10 -2.86
CA GLY A 46 -54.71 30.18 -3.11
C GLY A 46 -55.07 30.10 -4.62
N ASP A 47 -55.77 29.03 -4.98
CA ASP A 47 -56.78 28.85 -6.06
C ASP A 47 -56.56 29.26 -7.55
N ALA A 48 -56.78 28.26 -8.42
CA ALA A 48 -57.48 28.30 -9.74
C ALA A 48 -56.86 29.13 -10.91
N ASP A 49 -57.23 28.97 -12.20
CA ASP A 49 -58.22 28.08 -12.85
C ASP A 49 -57.81 27.71 -14.32
N ALA A 50 -58.60 26.83 -14.94
CA ALA A 50 -58.75 26.36 -16.32
C ALA A 50 -58.23 27.16 -17.54
N GLY A 51 -58.04 26.46 -18.69
CA GLY A 51 -57.82 27.12 -19.99
C GLY A 51 -57.65 26.28 -21.28
N ALA A 52 -58.61 25.42 -21.66
CA ALA A 52 -58.93 24.96 -23.04
C ALA A 52 -57.90 24.18 -23.94
N GLY A 53 -58.41 23.26 -24.77
CA GLY A 53 -57.68 22.47 -25.80
C GLY A 53 -57.81 23.05 -27.23
N PRO A 54 -58.05 22.26 -28.32
CA PRO A 54 -58.21 20.79 -28.42
C PRO A 54 -57.52 20.11 -29.66
N GLY A 55 -57.76 18.81 -29.85
CA GLY A 55 -57.49 18.03 -31.09
C GLY A 55 -56.28 17.09 -31.00
N GLY A 56 -56.30 15.85 -31.52
CA GLY A 56 -57.37 15.10 -32.18
C GLY A 56 -56.94 13.66 -32.47
N ASP A 57 -57.89 12.86 -32.96
CA ASP A 57 -57.75 11.55 -33.63
C ASP A 57 -57.33 10.28 -32.88
N ALA A 58 -58.22 9.30 -33.07
CA ALA A 58 -58.22 7.90 -32.67
C ALA A 58 -56.98 7.07 -33.07
N ASP A 59 -56.66 6.05 -32.27
CA ASP A 59 -56.97 4.67 -32.70
C ASP A 59 -57.17 3.74 -31.48
N ALA A 60 -58.00 2.70 -31.61
CA ALA A 60 -58.41 1.84 -30.51
C ALA A 60 -57.76 0.45 -30.61
N ARG A 61 -56.84 0.10 -29.68
CA ARG A 61 -56.39 -1.28 -29.48
C ARG A 61 -56.32 -1.68 -28.00
N THR A 62 -56.94 -2.82 -27.72
CA THR A 62 -57.12 -3.52 -26.46
C THR A 62 -55.83 -3.82 -25.68
N GLY A 63 -55.83 -3.64 -24.36
CA GLY A 63 -54.79 -4.16 -23.46
C GLY A 63 -55.05 -3.87 -21.98
N THR A 64 -55.37 -4.90 -21.19
CA THR A 64 -55.60 -4.82 -19.73
C THR A 64 -54.33 -4.45 -18.95
N PRO A 65 -54.37 -3.53 -17.97
CA PRO A 65 -53.18 -3.16 -17.20
C PRO A 65 -52.93 -4.09 -15.99
N PRO A 66 -51.69 -4.54 -15.74
CA PRO A 66 -51.30 -5.10 -14.46
C PRO A 66 -50.97 -3.99 -13.45
N ARG A 67 -51.27 -4.28 -12.18
CA ARG A 67 -51.24 -3.33 -11.05
C ARG A 67 -49.82 -2.88 -10.68
N THR A 68 -49.73 -1.62 -10.24
CA THR A 68 -48.56 -1.05 -9.56
C THR A 68 -48.24 -1.81 -8.27
N ALA A 69 -46.94 -2.02 -8.02
CA ALA A 69 -46.41 -2.53 -6.75
C ALA A 69 -45.25 -1.63 -6.28
N THR A 70 -45.26 -1.32 -5.00
CA THR A 70 -44.48 -0.25 -4.35
C THR A 70 -42.96 -0.48 -4.37
N ALA A 71 -42.19 0.56 -4.69
CA ALA A 71 -40.73 0.52 -4.61
C ALA A 71 -40.22 0.53 -3.15
N ALA A 72 -39.24 -0.31 -2.84
CA ALA A 72 -38.56 -0.37 -1.54
C ALA A 72 -37.09 0.09 -1.66
N ALA A 73 -36.57 0.71 -0.58
CA ALA A 73 -35.28 1.38 -0.55
C ALA A 73 -34.04 0.44 -0.68
N PRO A 74 -32.89 0.94 -1.18
CA PRO A 74 -31.72 0.12 -1.46
C PRO A 74 -30.96 -0.29 -0.18
N ARG A 75 -30.54 -1.57 -0.12
CA ARG A 75 -29.64 -2.07 0.93
C ARG A 75 -28.17 -1.99 0.48
N LYS A 76 -27.28 -1.77 1.47
CA LYS A 76 -25.83 -1.60 1.30
C LYS A 76 -25.20 -2.78 0.55
N GLY A 77 -24.39 -2.47 -0.47
CA GLY A 77 -23.76 -3.46 -1.34
C GLY A 77 -22.70 -4.31 -0.65
N SER A 78 -22.69 -5.62 -0.96
CA SER A 78 -21.73 -6.58 -0.41
C SER A 78 -20.43 -6.65 -1.22
N VAL A 79 -19.28 -6.60 -0.55
CA VAL A 79 -17.95 -6.86 -1.14
C VAL A 79 -17.75 -8.36 -1.51
N GLY A 80 -18.74 -9.22 -1.26
CA GLY A 80 -18.66 -10.68 -1.45
C GLY A 80 -18.95 -11.23 -2.85
N SER A 81 -19.20 -10.38 -3.86
CA SER A 81 -19.60 -10.84 -5.20
C SER A 81 -18.42 -11.33 -6.05
N VAL A 82 -17.30 -10.61 -6.04
CA VAL A 82 -16.15 -10.88 -6.93
C VAL A 82 -15.46 -12.21 -6.62
N ALA A 83 -15.45 -12.63 -5.34
CA ALA A 83 -14.87 -13.90 -4.90
C ALA A 83 -15.65 -15.15 -5.36
N ARG A 84 -16.87 -15.01 -5.91
CA ARG A 84 -17.72 -16.13 -6.35
C ARG A 84 -17.66 -16.39 -7.87
N ALA A 85 -17.09 -15.47 -8.65
CA ALA A 85 -17.08 -15.54 -10.11
C ALA A 85 -15.84 -16.24 -10.71
N LEU A 86 -14.77 -16.44 -9.93
CA LEU A 86 -13.53 -17.07 -10.37
C LEU A 86 -13.21 -18.32 -9.54
N GLY A 87 -13.73 -19.46 -10.01
CA GLY A 87 -13.29 -20.78 -9.54
C GLY A 87 -14.42 -21.67 -9.02
N GLY A 88 -14.83 -22.64 -9.84
CA GLY A 88 -15.44 -23.88 -9.38
C GLY A 88 -14.41 -24.77 -8.68
N ALA A 89 -13.69 -24.22 -7.71
CA ALA A 89 -12.68 -24.93 -6.94
C ALA A 89 -13.37 -25.88 -5.96
N ARG A 90 -13.02 -27.17 -6.05
CA ARG A 90 -13.35 -28.16 -5.01
C ARG A 90 -12.90 -27.61 -3.65
N SER A 91 -13.69 -27.85 -2.61
CA SER A 91 -13.29 -27.56 -1.23
C SER A 91 -11.90 -28.15 -0.99
N PRO A 92 -10.92 -27.40 -0.41
CA PRO A 92 -9.54 -27.88 -0.24
C PRO A 92 -9.38 -29.00 0.83
N VAL A 93 -10.50 -29.64 1.19
CA VAL A 93 -10.65 -30.61 2.28
C VAL A 93 -11.40 -31.87 1.81
N ASP A 94 -11.55 -32.08 0.50
CA ASP A 94 -11.98 -33.38 -0.03
C ASP A 94 -10.91 -34.45 0.24
N LEU A 95 -11.34 -35.66 0.61
CA LEU A 95 -10.44 -36.78 0.91
C LEU A 95 -9.72 -37.23 -0.36
N THR A 96 -8.40 -37.06 -0.38
CA THR A 96 -7.59 -37.50 -1.52
C THR A 96 -7.50 -39.03 -1.57
N PRO A 97 -7.21 -39.65 -2.74
CA PRO A 97 -6.98 -41.09 -2.83
C PRO A 97 -5.90 -41.57 -1.85
N ALA A 98 -4.84 -40.77 -1.65
CA ALA A 98 -3.77 -41.05 -0.68
C ALA A 98 -4.27 -41.05 0.79
N ASP A 99 -5.24 -40.21 1.15
CA ASP A 99 -5.85 -40.21 2.48
C ASP A 99 -6.67 -41.50 2.72
N LEU A 100 -7.28 -42.08 1.68
CA LEU A 100 -8.02 -43.33 1.76
C LEU A 100 -7.08 -44.54 1.96
N GLU A 101 -5.93 -44.56 1.31
CA GLU A 101 -4.90 -45.60 1.50
C GLU A 101 -4.33 -45.57 2.91
N LYS A 102 -3.96 -44.39 3.42
CA LYS A 102 -3.54 -44.20 4.82
C LYS A 102 -4.59 -44.72 5.81
N ARG A 103 -5.88 -44.40 5.59
CA ARG A 103 -6.99 -44.92 6.40
C ARG A 103 -7.10 -46.46 6.38
N ARG A 104 -6.81 -47.12 5.25
CA ARG A 104 -6.75 -48.60 5.18
C ARG A 104 -5.60 -49.15 6.03
N GLY A 105 -4.43 -48.52 5.97
CA GLY A 105 -3.28 -48.86 6.82
C GLY A 105 -3.59 -48.74 8.32
N VAL A 106 -4.17 -47.62 8.75
CA VAL A 106 -4.60 -47.39 10.14
C VAL A 106 -5.64 -48.42 10.59
N ARG A 107 -6.61 -48.78 9.74
CA ARG A 107 -7.60 -49.83 10.06
C ARG A 107 -6.94 -51.19 10.31
N ARG A 108 -6.05 -51.64 9.43
CA ARG A 108 -5.34 -52.93 9.58
C ARG A 108 -4.53 -52.96 10.89
N MET A 109 -3.83 -51.87 11.21
CA MET A 109 -3.04 -51.80 12.44
C MET A 109 -3.92 -51.74 13.71
N LYS A 110 -5.06 -51.05 13.67
CA LYS A 110 -6.05 -51.09 14.77
C LYS A 110 -6.59 -52.49 15.01
N SER A 111 -6.88 -53.25 13.95
CA SER A 111 -7.29 -54.66 14.07
C SER A 111 -6.18 -55.54 14.66
N PHE A 112 -4.92 -55.34 14.27
CA PHE A 112 -3.79 -56.07 14.84
C PHE A 112 -3.60 -55.77 16.34
N ALA A 113 -3.61 -54.50 16.73
CA ALA A 113 -3.46 -54.10 18.14
C ALA A 113 -4.64 -54.58 19.01
N LEU A 114 -5.86 -54.62 18.46
CA LEU A 114 -7.02 -55.24 19.13
C LEU A 114 -6.88 -56.76 19.24
N GLY A 115 -6.38 -57.43 18.20
CA GLY A 115 -6.08 -58.86 18.22
C GLY A 115 -5.04 -59.24 19.28
N LEU A 116 -4.00 -58.41 19.45
CA LEU A 116 -3.00 -58.59 20.50
C LEU A 116 -3.59 -58.43 21.91
N LEU A 117 -4.46 -57.43 22.13
CA LEU A 117 -5.18 -57.25 23.39
C LEU A 117 -6.06 -58.47 23.72
N LEU A 118 -6.82 -58.96 22.74
CA LEU A 118 -7.66 -60.15 22.90
C LEU A 118 -6.84 -61.42 23.15
N PHE A 119 -5.69 -61.57 22.47
CA PHE A 119 -4.77 -62.68 22.70
C PHE A 119 -4.26 -62.68 24.14
N VAL A 120 -3.80 -61.53 24.65
CA VAL A 120 -3.34 -61.40 26.04
C VAL A 120 -4.47 -61.64 27.05
N ALA A 121 -5.69 -61.20 26.76
CA ALA A 121 -6.86 -61.52 27.59
C ALA A 121 -7.20 -63.03 27.62
N VAL A 122 -7.05 -63.74 26.50
CA VAL A 122 -7.20 -65.20 26.46
C VAL A 122 -6.08 -65.90 27.22
N VAL A 123 -4.83 -65.44 27.09
CA VAL A 123 -3.69 -65.97 27.86
C VAL A 123 -3.92 -65.77 29.36
N TYR A 124 -4.38 -64.59 29.80
CA TYR A 124 -4.74 -64.32 31.20
C TYR A 124 -5.85 -65.27 31.71
N ALA A 125 -6.93 -65.42 30.94
CA ALA A 125 -8.05 -66.28 31.32
C ALA A 125 -7.64 -67.75 31.42
N LEU A 126 -6.85 -68.25 30.46
CA LEU A 126 -6.33 -69.62 30.48
C LEU A 126 -5.33 -69.83 31.61
N ALA A 127 -4.35 -68.95 31.80
CA ALA A 127 -3.37 -69.05 32.88
C ALA A 127 -4.05 -69.05 34.25
N SER A 128 -5.03 -68.16 34.45
CA SER A 128 -5.87 -68.13 35.65
C SER A 128 -6.63 -69.45 35.84
N TRP A 129 -7.32 -69.96 34.83
CA TRP A 129 -8.12 -71.19 34.91
C TRP A 129 -7.27 -72.45 35.14
N LEU A 130 -6.11 -72.56 34.50
CA LEU A 130 -5.14 -73.63 34.78
C LEU A 130 -4.57 -73.53 36.20
N GLY A 131 -4.28 -72.32 36.69
CA GLY A 131 -3.84 -72.09 38.07
C GLY A 131 -4.85 -72.57 39.10
N HIS A 132 -6.14 -72.25 38.91
CA HIS A 132 -7.25 -72.74 39.76
C HIS A 132 -7.43 -74.27 39.71
N ARG A 133 -6.88 -74.95 38.71
CA ARG A 133 -6.85 -76.43 38.59
C ARG A 133 -5.54 -77.07 39.07
N GLY A 134 -4.65 -76.28 39.68
CA GLY A 134 -3.41 -76.79 40.28
C GLY A 134 -2.27 -77.03 39.30
N ALA A 135 -2.24 -76.37 38.13
CA ALA A 135 -1.26 -76.62 37.08
C ALA A 135 0.19 -76.15 37.36
N GLY A 136 0.52 -75.75 38.59
CA GLY A 136 1.87 -75.35 39.03
C GLY A 136 2.10 -73.84 39.07
N THR A 137 3.15 -73.40 39.76
CA THR A 137 3.42 -71.97 40.07
C THR A 137 3.68 -71.08 38.85
N TRP A 138 4.14 -71.66 37.73
CA TRP A 138 4.41 -70.93 36.49
C TRP A 138 3.17 -70.19 35.94
N THR A 139 1.95 -70.65 36.25
CA THR A 139 0.72 -69.98 35.81
C THR A 139 0.55 -68.60 36.44
N GLY A 140 1.06 -68.37 37.65
CA GLY A 140 1.02 -67.07 38.33
C GLY A 140 1.84 -66.01 37.58
N TYR A 141 3.07 -66.36 37.18
CA TYR A 141 3.94 -65.50 36.37
C TYR A 141 3.30 -65.13 35.02
N VAL A 142 2.68 -66.10 34.34
CA VAL A 142 2.00 -65.86 33.06
C VAL A 142 0.73 -65.02 33.24
N ALA A 143 -0.05 -65.28 34.31
CA ALA A 143 -1.25 -64.49 34.63
C ALA A 143 -0.88 -63.03 34.94
N ALA A 144 0.09 -62.78 35.82
CA ALA A 144 0.50 -61.42 36.19
C ALA A 144 1.11 -60.64 34.99
N ALA A 145 1.89 -61.32 34.14
CA ALA A 145 2.37 -60.73 32.89
C ALA A 145 1.22 -60.42 31.92
N ALA A 146 0.24 -61.30 31.79
CA ALA A 146 -0.90 -61.07 30.90
C ALA A 146 -1.83 -59.96 31.44
N GLU A 147 -2.07 -59.92 32.74
CA GLU A 147 -2.87 -58.88 33.42
C GLU A 147 -2.24 -57.50 33.23
N ALA A 148 -0.96 -57.33 33.59
CA ALA A 148 -0.26 -56.05 33.47
C ALA A 148 -0.10 -55.60 32.01
N GLY A 149 0.10 -56.54 31.07
CA GLY A 149 0.10 -56.25 29.63
C GLY A 149 -1.27 -55.78 29.12
N MET A 150 -2.36 -56.38 29.60
CA MET A 150 -3.72 -55.95 29.29
C MET A 150 -4.01 -54.55 29.83
N VAL A 151 -3.62 -54.28 31.09
CA VAL A 151 -3.77 -52.95 31.71
C VAL A 151 -2.97 -51.89 30.97
N GLY A 152 -1.71 -52.16 30.61
CA GLY A 152 -0.89 -51.25 29.80
C GLY A 152 -1.51 -50.93 28.44
N ALA A 153 -1.98 -51.96 27.72
CA ALA A 153 -2.66 -51.81 26.44
C ALA A 153 -3.98 -51.01 26.54
N LEU A 154 -4.72 -51.13 27.65
CA LEU A 154 -5.94 -50.36 27.93
C LEU A 154 -5.64 -48.91 28.32
N ALA A 155 -4.59 -48.66 29.10
CA ALA A 155 -4.14 -47.31 29.45
C ALA A 155 -3.72 -46.52 28.21
N ASP A 156 -2.92 -47.12 27.32
CA ASP A 156 -2.54 -46.52 26.04
C ASP A 156 -3.74 -46.37 25.09
N TRP A 157 -4.72 -47.29 25.14
CA TRP A 157 -5.99 -47.10 24.44
C TRP A 157 -6.72 -45.85 24.90
N PHE A 158 -6.82 -45.63 26.22
CA PHE A 158 -7.47 -44.47 26.79
C PHE A 158 -6.72 -43.18 26.41
N ALA A 159 -5.41 -43.12 26.62
CA ALA A 159 -4.58 -41.93 26.35
C ALA A 159 -4.63 -41.51 24.87
N VAL A 160 -4.41 -42.45 23.93
CA VAL A 160 -4.48 -42.15 22.50
C VAL A 160 -5.90 -41.77 22.08
N THR A 161 -6.94 -42.40 22.64
CA THR A 161 -8.33 -42.02 22.31
C THR A 161 -8.64 -40.61 22.82
N ALA A 162 -8.27 -40.30 24.06
CA ALA A 162 -8.45 -38.99 24.70
C ALA A 162 -7.70 -37.85 23.99
N LEU A 163 -6.63 -38.13 23.23
CA LEU A 163 -5.95 -37.12 22.43
C LEU A 163 -6.82 -36.64 21.25
N PHE A 164 -7.56 -37.54 20.59
CA PHE A 164 -8.31 -37.23 19.35
C PHE A 164 -9.82 -37.09 19.54
N ARG A 165 -10.40 -37.76 20.53
CA ARG A 165 -11.85 -38.00 20.70
C ARG A 165 -12.23 -38.15 22.18
N HIS A 166 -13.52 -38.23 22.45
CA HIS A 166 -14.04 -38.65 23.75
C HIS A 166 -14.07 -40.20 23.85
N PRO A 167 -13.43 -40.80 24.89
CA PRO A 167 -13.46 -42.25 25.09
C PRO A 167 -14.89 -42.72 25.38
N LEU A 168 -15.31 -43.81 24.73
CA LEU A 168 -16.69 -44.33 24.75
C LEU A 168 -17.78 -43.31 24.32
N GLY A 169 -17.41 -42.16 23.75
CA GLY A 169 -18.34 -41.07 23.44
C GLY A 169 -18.78 -40.23 24.67
N LEU A 170 -18.25 -40.50 25.86
CA LEU A 170 -18.60 -39.78 27.08
C LEU A 170 -17.78 -38.49 27.21
N PRO A 171 -18.39 -37.31 27.47
CA PRO A 171 -17.68 -36.04 27.60
C PRO A 171 -16.92 -35.94 28.93
N ILE A 172 -15.84 -36.72 29.06
CA ILE A 172 -14.92 -36.68 30.20
C ILE A 172 -14.05 -35.42 30.08
N PRO A 173 -13.89 -34.62 31.16
CA PRO A 173 -13.03 -33.44 31.14
C PRO A 173 -11.58 -33.82 30.76
N HIS A 174 -10.89 -32.92 30.05
CA HIS A 174 -9.53 -33.11 29.53
C HIS A 174 -9.37 -34.24 28.49
N THR A 175 -10.44 -34.61 27.78
CA THR A 175 -10.38 -35.51 26.60
C THR A 175 -10.79 -34.77 25.31
N ALA A 176 -10.52 -35.38 24.14
CA ALA A 176 -10.52 -34.71 22.83
C ALA A 176 -9.57 -33.49 22.77
N ILE A 177 -8.34 -33.65 23.30
CA ILE A 177 -7.36 -32.56 23.46
C ILE A 177 -7.06 -31.84 22.14
N ILE A 178 -6.81 -32.55 21.04
CA ILE A 178 -6.50 -31.93 19.73
C ILE A 178 -7.68 -31.09 19.21
N PRO A 179 -8.93 -31.61 19.13
CA PRO A 179 -10.10 -30.78 18.83
C PRO A 179 -10.24 -29.54 19.72
N GLN A 180 -10.15 -29.69 21.05
CA GLN A 180 -10.35 -28.60 22.00
C GLN A 180 -9.23 -27.56 21.99
N LYS A 181 -8.02 -27.95 21.58
CA LYS A 181 -6.83 -27.09 21.53
C LYS A 181 -6.44 -26.64 20.13
N LYS A 182 -7.27 -26.90 19.10
CA LYS A 182 -7.00 -26.55 17.70
C LYS A 182 -6.51 -25.12 17.53
N ASP A 183 -7.20 -24.15 18.12
CA ASP A 183 -6.90 -22.73 17.90
C ASP A 183 -5.62 -22.30 18.62
N GLN A 184 -5.34 -22.86 19.80
CA GLN A 184 -4.08 -22.68 20.51
C GLN A 184 -2.90 -23.28 19.72
N LEU A 185 -3.10 -24.45 19.10
CA LEU A 185 -2.10 -25.07 18.21
C LEU A 185 -1.92 -24.26 16.91
N GLY A 186 -2.99 -23.69 16.36
CA GLY A 186 -2.96 -22.80 15.20
C GLY A 186 -2.16 -21.53 15.45
N ALA A 187 -2.42 -20.85 16.57
CA ALA A 187 -1.67 -19.66 16.99
C ALA A 187 -0.18 -19.97 17.25
N ALA A 188 0.12 -21.09 17.92
CA ALA A 188 1.50 -21.55 18.13
C ALA A 188 2.22 -21.87 16.82
N LEU A 189 1.53 -22.50 15.84
CA LEU A 189 2.07 -22.76 14.52
C LEU A 189 2.30 -21.47 13.72
N GLY A 190 1.37 -20.52 13.79
CA GLY A 190 1.51 -19.19 13.19
C GLY A 190 2.73 -18.45 13.73
N GLY A 191 2.87 -18.37 15.06
CA GLY A 191 4.04 -17.80 15.73
C GLY A 191 5.35 -18.48 15.33
N PHE A 192 5.38 -19.82 15.34
CA PHE A 192 6.55 -20.61 14.93
C PHE A 192 6.97 -20.33 13.48
N VAL A 193 6.02 -20.28 12.53
CA VAL A 193 6.31 -19.91 11.13
C VAL A 193 6.82 -18.48 11.04
N GLY A 194 6.21 -17.55 11.77
CA GLY A 194 6.65 -16.15 11.86
C GLY A 194 8.09 -16.00 12.34
N GLU A 195 8.46 -16.71 13.42
CA GLU A 195 9.79 -16.61 14.03
C GLU A 195 10.88 -17.33 13.24
N ASN A 196 10.59 -18.53 12.72
CA ASN A 196 11.61 -19.43 12.19
C ASN A 196 11.73 -19.40 10.66
N PHE A 197 10.68 -18.99 9.95
CA PHE A 197 10.64 -18.96 8.47
C PHE A 197 10.46 -17.56 7.88
N LEU A 198 9.88 -16.63 8.65
CA LEU A 198 9.69 -15.22 8.25
C LEU A 198 10.66 -14.27 8.97
N SER A 199 11.84 -14.75 9.37
CA SER A 199 12.93 -13.88 9.83
C SER A 199 13.70 -13.31 8.65
N GLY A 200 14.14 -12.06 8.78
CA GLY A 200 14.85 -11.36 7.70
C GLY A 200 16.14 -12.07 7.27
N ASP A 201 16.84 -12.72 8.20
CA ASP A 201 18.10 -13.41 7.94
C ASP A 201 17.87 -14.75 7.21
N VAL A 202 16.87 -15.56 7.62
CA VAL A 202 16.53 -16.82 6.93
C VAL A 202 16.06 -16.56 5.50
N VAL A 203 15.24 -15.51 5.29
CA VAL A 203 14.80 -15.11 3.96
C VAL A 203 15.98 -14.63 3.11
N ARG A 204 16.85 -13.78 3.67
CA ARG A 204 18.08 -13.27 3.04
C ARG A 204 19.00 -14.40 2.58
N ASP A 205 19.36 -15.32 3.46
CA ASP A 205 20.24 -16.44 3.14
C ASP A 205 19.59 -17.41 2.13
N ARG A 206 18.27 -17.61 2.22
CA ARG A 206 17.56 -18.45 1.25
C ARG A 206 17.52 -17.84 -0.15
N LEU A 207 17.35 -16.52 -0.27
CA LEU A 207 17.36 -15.82 -1.56
C LEU A 207 18.75 -15.83 -2.20
N ARG A 208 19.81 -15.62 -1.40
CA ARG A 208 21.21 -15.73 -1.85
C ARG A 208 21.51 -17.09 -2.46
N GLY A 209 21.05 -18.17 -1.82
CA GLY A 209 21.21 -19.54 -2.33
C GLY A 209 20.45 -19.85 -3.63
N ILE A 210 19.53 -18.98 -4.08
CA ILE A 210 18.76 -19.18 -5.32
C ILE A 210 19.44 -18.51 -6.53
N GLY A 211 20.18 -17.40 -6.32
CA GLY A 211 20.85 -16.65 -7.39
C GLY A 211 19.85 -15.98 -8.35
N ILE A 212 18.95 -15.15 -7.81
CA ILE A 212 17.80 -14.61 -8.55
C ILE A 212 18.26 -13.73 -9.71
N GLY A 213 19.26 -12.87 -9.49
CA GLY A 213 19.82 -12.00 -10.52
C GLY A 213 20.29 -12.77 -11.74
N HIS A 214 21.01 -13.89 -11.55
CA HIS A 214 21.47 -14.72 -12.66
C HIS A 214 20.31 -15.36 -13.45
N ARG A 215 19.36 -16.02 -12.77
CA ARG A 215 18.20 -16.65 -13.44
C ARG A 215 17.32 -15.63 -14.15
N LEU A 216 17.12 -14.46 -13.55
CA LEU A 216 16.34 -13.37 -14.12
C LEU A 216 17.07 -12.74 -15.31
N GLY A 217 18.41 -12.72 -15.29
CA GLY A 217 19.26 -12.35 -16.41
C GLY A 217 19.09 -13.30 -17.59
N GLU A 218 19.27 -14.61 -17.37
CA GLU A 218 19.10 -15.64 -18.41
C GLU A 218 17.68 -15.62 -19.00
N TRP A 219 16.67 -15.53 -18.14
CA TRP A 219 15.28 -15.47 -18.56
C TRP A 219 14.97 -14.21 -19.39
N LEU A 220 15.45 -13.03 -19.01
CA LEU A 220 15.29 -11.80 -19.79
C LEU A 220 16.15 -11.72 -21.06
N ALA A 221 17.22 -12.51 -21.15
CA ALA A 221 18.06 -12.58 -22.36
C ALA A 221 17.34 -13.30 -23.52
N GLU A 222 16.31 -14.10 -23.24
CA GLU A 222 15.53 -14.81 -24.25
C GLU A 222 14.47 -13.89 -24.90
N PRO A 223 14.46 -13.73 -26.24
CA PRO A 223 13.53 -12.83 -26.94
C PRO A 223 12.05 -13.02 -26.60
N ALA A 224 11.59 -14.27 -26.49
CA ALA A 224 10.20 -14.59 -26.19
C ALA A 224 9.74 -14.08 -24.81
N HIS A 225 10.65 -14.09 -23.82
CA HIS A 225 10.37 -13.59 -22.48
C HIS A 225 10.38 -12.06 -22.43
N ALA A 226 11.34 -11.41 -23.10
CA ALA A 226 11.35 -9.96 -23.25
C ALA A 226 10.09 -9.44 -23.96
N ASP A 227 9.61 -10.14 -25.00
CA ASP A 227 8.36 -9.84 -25.69
C ASP A 227 7.16 -9.96 -24.75
N ARG A 228 7.07 -11.06 -23.99
CA ARG A 228 5.99 -11.28 -23.04
C ARG A 228 5.97 -10.22 -21.94
N VAL A 229 7.11 -9.92 -21.32
CA VAL A 229 7.22 -8.84 -20.30
C VAL A 229 6.75 -7.52 -20.88
N THR A 230 7.15 -7.19 -22.11
CA THR A 230 6.77 -5.92 -22.74
C THR A 230 5.27 -5.85 -23.05
N ALA A 231 4.66 -6.97 -23.49
CA ALA A 231 3.22 -7.05 -23.77
C ALA A 231 2.35 -7.00 -22.50
N GLU A 232 2.76 -7.69 -21.44
CA GLU A 232 2.09 -7.65 -20.13
C GLU A 232 2.25 -6.26 -19.50
N ALA A 233 3.44 -5.65 -19.56
CA ALA A 233 3.69 -4.30 -19.06
C ALA A 233 2.87 -3.24 -19.81
N ALA A 234 2.77 -3.33 -21.15
CA ALA A 234 1.91 -2.45 -21.94
C ALA A 234 0.43 -2.63 -21.57
N THR A 235 -0.01 -3.86 -21.30
CA THR A 235 -1.40 -4.15 -20.89
C THR A 235 -1.70 -3.65 -19.48
N ALA A 236 -0.79 -3.83 -18.54
CA ALA A 236 -0.88 -3.27 -17.19
C ALA A 236 -0.86 -1.73 -17.21
N LEU A 237 -0.02 -1.11 -18.04
CA LEU A 237 0.04 0.34 -18.22
C LEU A 237 -1.27 0.88 -18.81
N ARG A 238 -1.84 0.24 -19.84
CA ARG A 238 -3.17 0.59 -20.37
C ARG A 238 -4.25 0.43 -19.31
N GLY A 239 -4.24 -0.66 -18.53
CA GLY A 239 -5.16 -0.88 -17.41
C GLY A 239 -5.07 0.23 -16.36
N ALA A 240 -3.86 0.59 -15.93
CA ALA A 240 -3.63 1.68 -14.99
C ALA A 240 -4.10 3.04 -15.55
N LEU A 241 -3.71 3.39 -16.78
CA LEU A 241 -4.08 4.65 -17.43
C LEU A 241 -5.58 4.78 -17.74
N THR A 242 -6.33 3.67 -17.85
CA THR A 242 -7.79 3.68 -18.09
C THR A 242 -8.61 3.60 -16.80
N VAL A 243 -8.12 2.93 -15.75
CA VAL A 243 -8.76 2.87 -14.43
C VAL A 243 -8.59 4.18 -13.64
N LEU A 244 -7.45 4.86 -13.82
CA LEU A 244 -7.24 6.20 -13.29
C LEU A 244 -8.14 7.21 -14.00
N ARG A 245 -9.09 7.79 -13.26
CA ARG A 245 -9.96 8.87 -13.74
C ARG A 245 -9.11 10.11 -14.02
N ASP A 246 -9.30 10.72 -15.18
CA ASP A 246 -8.49 11.85 -15.61
C ASP A 246 -8.63 13.04 -14.65
N SER A 247 -9.83 13.29 -14.10
CA SER A 247 -10.09 14.31 -13.08
C SER A 247 -9.22 14.18 -11.84
N ASP A 248 -9.05 12.95 -11.37
CA ASP A 248 -8.42 12.66 -10.08
C ASP A 248 -6.89 12.77 -10.22
N VAL A 249 -6.36 12.35 -11.38
CA VAL A 249 -4.95 12.54 -11.72
C VAL A 249 -4.64 14.00 -12.07
N GLN A 250 -5.52 14.70 -12.78
CA GLN A 250 -5.38 16.14 -13.06
C GLN A 250 -5.29 16.96 -11.77
N ALA A 251 -6.13 16.67 -10.77
CA ALA A 251 -6.07 17.33 -9.47
C ALA A 251 -4.72 17.07 -8.76
N VAL A 252 -4.28 15.80 -8.70
CA VAL A 252 -3.00 15.44 -8.03
C VAL A 252 -1.79 15.99 -8.78
N VAL A 253 -1.77 15.95 -10.11
CA VAL A 253 -0.68 16.47 -10.95
C VAL A 253 -0.67 18.00 -10.91
N GLY A 254 -1.83 18.65 -11.00
CA GLY A 254 -1.99 20.10 -10.86
C GLY A 254 -1.50 20.60 -9.50
N GLU A 255 -1.88 19.92 -8.40
CA GLU A 255 -1.38 20.27 -7.07
C GLU A 255 0.12 19.95 -6.92
N ALA A 256 0.63 18.85 -7.48
CA ALA A 256 2.06 18.53 -7.44
C ALA A 256 2.91 19.55 -8.21
N ILE A 257 2.47 19.96 -9.40
CA ILE A 257 3.10 21.02 -10.21
C ILE A 257 3.03 22.35 -9.46
N THR A 258 1.86 22.74 -8.97
CA THR A 258 1.67 23.99 -8.23
C THR A 258 2.52 24.02 -6.96
N ARG A 259 2.51 22.97 -6.14
CA ARG A 259 3.37 22.81 -4.96
C ARG A 259 4.86 22.90 -5.32
N ARG A 260 5.28 22.30 -6.43
CA ARG A 260 6.68 22.36 -6.89
C ARG A 260 7.07 23.75 -7.39
N ALA A 261 6.18 24.44 -8.10
CA ALA A 261 6.38 25.79 -8.61
C ALA A 261 6.36 26.85 -7.48
N THR A 262 5.47 26.71 -6.50
CA THR A 262 5.41 27.56 -5.30
C THR A 262 6.65 27.40 -4.42
N SER A 263 7.11 26.16 -4.19
CA SER A 263 8.29 25.87 -3.35
C SER A 263 9.64 26.15 -3.99
N ALA A 264 9.71 26.26 -5.33
CA ALA A 264 10.91 26.72 -6.01
C ALA A 264 10.94 28.26 -6.02
N GLU A 265 11.98 28.86 -5.46
CA GLU A 265 12.28 30.29 -5.67
C GLU A 265 12.75 30.48 -7.12
N VAL A 266 12.04 31.33 -7.86
CA VAL A 266 12.26 31.57 -9.29
C VAL A 266 12.95 32.93 -9.51
N ALA A 267 12.83 33.86 -8.56
CA ALA A 267 13.44 35.19 -8.63
C ALA A 267 14.97 35.14 -8.90
N PRO A 268 15.83 34.39 -8.17
CA PRO A 268 17.27 34.41 -8.42
C PRO A 268 17.70 33.75 -9.74
N SER A 269 16.88 32.86 -10.30
CA SER A 269 17.09 32.30 -11.65
C SER A 269 16.66 33.29 -12.73
N LEU A 270 15.53 33.98 -12.55
CA LEU A 270 15.07 35.04 -13.45
C LEU A 270 16.03 36.23 -13.47
N GLY A 271 16.56 36.64 -12.31
CA GLY A 271 17.54 37.74 -12.22
C GLY A 271 18.79 37.46 -13.07
N ARG A 272 19.39 36.27 -12.94
CA ARG A 272 20.53 35.84 -13.76
C ARG A 272 20.22 35.72 -15.26
N LEU A 273 18.96 35.41 -15.60
CA LEU A 273 18.52 35.32 -16.99
C LEU A 273 18.33 36.72 -17.59
N LEU A 274 17.74 37.64 -16.82
CA LEU A 274 17.56 39.04 -17.21
C LEU A 274 18.89 39.79 -17.29
N GLU A 275 19.79 39.58 -16.33
CA GLU A 275 21.15 40.16 -16.32
C GLU A 275 21.91 39.80 -17.61
N ARG A 276 21.90 38.52 -18.01
CA ARG A 276 22.48 38.07 -19.28
C ARG A 276 21.78 38.70 -20.48
N LEU A 277 20.44 38.70 -20.51
CA LEU A 277 19.67 39.29 -21.61
C LEU A 277 19.98 40.78 -21.79
N VAL A 278 20.19 41.52 -20.70
CA VAL A 278 20.54 42.95 -20.71
C VAL A 278 22.00 43.16 -21.12
N ALA A 279 22.92 42.35 -20.59
CA ALA A 279 24.34 42.40 -20.95
C ALA A 279 24.58 42.09 -22.44
N ASP A 280 23.87 41.10 -22.99
CA ASP A 280 23.90 40.73 -24.41
C ASP A 280 23.09 41.71 -25.30
N GLY A 281 22.40 42.70 -24.70
CA GLY A 281 21.56 43.67 -25.40
C GLY A 281 20.29 43.08 -26.05
N GLY A 282 19.90 41.87 -25.67
CA GLY A 282 18.77 41.13 -26.25
C GLY A 282 17.42 41.82 -26.03
N HIS A 283 17.28 42.61 -24.95
CA HIS A 283 16.08 43.41 -24.66
C HIS A 283 15.87 44.57 -25.64
N ARG A 284 16.91 45.04 -26.35
CA ARG A 284 16.83 46.22 -27.24
C ARG A 284 15.72 46.08 -28.29
N LYS A 285 15.60 44.89 -28.91
CA LYS A 285 14.54 44.58 -29.89
C LYS A 285 13.12 44.66 -29.30
N LEU A 286 12.98 44.33 -28.01
CA LEU A 286 11.71 44.45 -27.30
C LEU A 286 11.39 45.93 -27.03
N VAL A 287 12.40 46.70 -26.60
CA VAL A 287 12.28 48.16 -26.41
C VAL A 287 11.92 48.85 -27.73
N ASP A 288 12.56 48.49 -28.84
CA ASP A 288 12.22 49.00 -30.18
C ASP A 288 10.74 48.75 -30.52
N LEU A 289 10.26 47.52 -30.33
CA LEU A 289 8.88 47.14 -30.58
C LEU A 289 7.90 47.93 -29.69
N VAL A 290 8.23 48.12 -28.41
CA VAL A 290 7.43 48.92 -27.46
C VAL A 290 7.42 50.40 -27.86
N CYS A 291 8.55 50.98 -28.29
CA CYS A 291 8.62 52.37 -28.75
C CYS A 291 7.78 52.60 -30.01
N VAL A 292 7.83 51.68 -30.98
CA VAL A 292 6.97 51.71 -32.18
C VAL A 292 5.50 51.64 -31.78
N HIS A 293 5.12 50.66 -30.95
CA HIS A 293 3.71 50.47 -30.59
C HIS A 293 3.17 51.61 -29.71
N ALA A 294 3.99 52.18 -28.82
CA ALA A 294 3.64 53.35 -28.02
C ALA A 294 3.45 54.60 -28.89
N HIS A 295 4.29 54.81 -29.91
CA HIS A 295 4.11 55.88 -30.90
C HIS A 295 2.78 55.73 -31.64
N ASP A 296 2.53 54.54 -32.21
CA ASP A 296 1.35 54.29 -33.03
C ASP A 296 0.06 54.37 -32.19
N TRP A 297 0.11 53.91 -30.94
CA TRP A 297 -0.97 54.07 -29.98
C TRP A 297 -1.23 55.54 -29.66
N LEU A 298 -0.19 56.34 -29.41
CA LEU A 298 -0.29 57.79 -29.15
C LEU A 298 -0.92 58.55 -30.34
N VAL A 299 -0.49 58.24 -31.56
CA VAL A 299 -1.06 58.85 -32.78
C VAL A 299 -2.54 58.47 -32.96
N THR A 300 -2.89 57.20 -32.72
CA THR A 300 -4.25 56.69 -32.91
C THR A 300 -5.22 57.15 -31.82
N HIS A 301 -4.75 57.25 -30.56
CA HIS A 301 -5.59 57.52 -29.38
C HIS A 301 -5.35 58.93 -28.80
N ARG A 302 -5.07 59.91 -29.66
CA ARG A 302 -4.85 61.31 -29.28
C ARG A 302 -5.94 61.82 -28.33
N ASP A 303 -7.20 61.58 -28.65
CA ASP A 303 -8.32 62.11 -27.87
C ASP A 303 -8.40 61.46 -26.47
N SER A 304 -8.11 60.16 -26.35
CA SER A 304 -8.03 59.48 -25.05
C SER A 304 -6.92 60.05 -24.15
N VAL A 305 -5.79 60.46 -24.73
CA VAL A 305 -4.70 61.12 -23.99
C VAL A 305 -5.09 62.55 -23.60
N MET A 306 -5.74 63.29 -24.51
CA MET A 306 -6.27 64.63 -24.23
C MET A 306 -7.30 64.62 -23.10
N ASP A 307 -8.18 63.62 -23.07
CA ASP A 307 -9.20 63.46 -22.03
C ASP A 307 -8.61 63.02 -20.69
N ALA A 308 -7.63 62.11 -20.69
CA ALA A 308 -6.93 61.70 -19.47
C ALA A 308 -6.20 62.88 -18.79
N VAL A 309 -5.56 63.76 -19.56
CA VAL A 309 -4.88 64.94 -19.02
C VAL A 309 -5.88 66.00 -18.52
N GLN A 310 -7.00 66.21 -19.23
CA GLN A 310 -8.06 67.13 -18.80
C GLN A 310 -8.80 66.61 -17.56
N GLY A 311 -9.02 65.29 -17.44
CA GLY A 311 -9.65 64.67 -16.27
C GLY A 311 -8.78 64.68 -15.01
N GLY A 312 -7.47 64.80 -15.15
CA GLY A 312 -6.52 64.97 -14.04
C GLY A 312 -6.29 66.42 -13.61
N ALA A 313 -6.88 67.41 -14.29
CA ALA A 313 -6.68 68.82 -13.97
C ALA A 313 -7.39 69.22 -12.65
N PRO A 314 -6.75 70.00 -11.76
CA PRO A 314 -7.42 70.51 -10.56
C PRO A 314 -8.63 71.38 -10.93
N GLY A 315 -9.78 71.15 -10.27
CA GLY A 315 -11.07 71.79 -10.57
C GLY A 315 -11.16 73.32 -10.44
N TRP A 316 -10.06 74.01 -10.08
CA TRP A 316 -9.95 75.47 -10.08
C TRP A 316 -9.36 76.03 -11.39
N THR A 317 -8.95 75.17 -12.31
CA THR A 317 -8.24 75.55 -13.55
C THR A 317 -9.25 75.84 -14.68
N PRO A 318 -9.10 76.92 -15.46
CA PRO A 318 -10.03 77.20 -16.55
C PRO A 318 -9.85 76.22 -17.73
N ARG A 319 -10.96 75.69 -18.28
CA ARG A 319 -10.96 74.66 -19.35
C ARG A 319 -10.12 75.00 -20.59
N PHE A 320 -9.91 76.28 -20.89
CA PHE A 320 -9.04 76.72 -22.01
C PHE A 320 -7.53 76.54 -21.70
N VAL A 321 -7.15 76.62 -20.42
CA VAL A 321 -5.80 76.34 -19.93
C VAL A 321 -5.57 74.84 -19.97
N ASP A 322 -6.52 74.04 -19.47
CA ASP A 322 -6.42 72.56 -19.46
C ASP A 322 -6.24 72.01 -20.88
N LYS A 323 -7.01 72.51 -21.85
CA LYS A 323 -6.86 72.11 -23.26
C LYS A 323 -5.50 72.50 -23.83
N ARG A 324 -4.97 73.69 -23.53
CA ARG A 324 -3.63 74.11 -23.97
C ARG A 324 -2.51 73.29 -23.32
N ILE A 325 -2.64 72.97 -22.03
CA ILE A 325 -1.70 72.12 -21.31
C ILE A 325 -1.76 70.70 -21.90
N GLY A 326 -2.95 70.12 -22.08
CA GLY A 326 -3.14 68.83 -22.74
C GLY A 326 -2.53 68.77 -24.13
N GLU A 327 -2.76 69.78 -24.99
CA GLU A 327 -2.16 69.83 -26.31
C GLU A 327 -0.63 69.94 -26.26
N ARG A 328 -0.07 70.65 -25.28
CA ARG A 328 1.38 70.75 -25.08
C ARG A 328 1.97 69.45 -24.56
N VAL A 329 1.34 68.81 -23.57
CA VAL A 329 1.74 67.53 -22.99
C VAL A 329 1.66 66.41 -24.03
N TYR A 330 0.57 66.32 -24.80
CA TYR A 330 0.44 65.37 -25.90
C TYR A 330 1.55 65.55 -26.95
N LYS A 331 1.80 66.79 -27.40
CA LYS A 331 2.88 67.07 -28.35
C LYS A 331 4.26 66.71 -27.80
N GLU A 332 4.49 66.92 -26.51
CA GLU A 332 5.75 66.61 -25.84
C GLU A 332 5.94 65.10 -25.61
N LEU A 333 4.88 64.37 -25.24
CA LEU A 333 4.88 62.91 -25.12
C LEU A 333 5.11 62.25 -26.48
N LEU A 334 4.39 62.69 -27.51
CA LEU A 334 4.59 62.19 -28.88
C LEU A 334 6.00 62.49 -29.36
N ARG A 335 6.51 63.72 -29.14
CA ARG A 335 7.89 64.10 -29.45
C ARG A 335 8.90 63.20 -28.75
N PHE A 336 8.76 62.98 -27.44
CA PHE A 336 9.65 62.14 -26.64
C PHE A 336 9.63 60.67 -27.09
N VAL A 337 8.46 60.11 -27.40
CA VAL A 337 8.36 58.71 -27.88
C VAL A 337 8.88 58.58 -29.31
N THR A 338 8.71 59.57 -30.18
CA THR A 338 9.35 59.62 -31.51
C THR A 338 10.87 59.73 -31.40
N GLU A 339 11.39 60.64 -30.57
CA GLU A 339 12.83 60.79 -30.30
C GLU A 339 13.41 59.48 -29.72
N MET A 340 12.69 58.81 -28.83
CA MET A 340 13.06 57.49 -28.31
C MET A 340 12.99 56.39 -29.38
N ARG A 341 12.02 56.39 -30.29
CA ARG A 341 11.93 55.41 -31.38
C ARG A 341 13.08 55.58 -32.37
N ASP A 342 13.33 56.80 -32.80
CA ASP A 342 14.21 57.11 -33.94
C ASP A 342 15.70 57.26 -33.56
N MET A 343 16.03 57.44 -32.27
CA MET A 343 17.41 57.51 -31.77
C MET A 343 17.76 56.29 -30.88
N PRO A 344 18.57 55.33 -31.35
CA PRO A 344 18.98 54.16 -30.56
C PRO A 344 19.74 54.49 -29.27
N ASP A 345 20.53 55.57 -29.27
CA ASP A 345 21.33 56.02 -28.13
C ASP A 345 20.59 57.03 -27.22
N HIS A 346 19.27 57.14 -27.35
CA HIS A 346 18.48 58.12 -26.59
C HIS A 346 18.65 57.92 -25.06
N PRO A 347 18.90 58.97 -24.25
CA PRO A 347 19.19 58.83 -22.81
C PRO A 347 18.14 58.06 -22.01
N ALA A 348 16.88 58.10 -22.45
CA ALA A 348 15.79 57.36 -21.82
C ALA A 348 15.79 55.85 -22.16
N ARG A 349 16.32 55.42 -23.32
CA ARG A 349 16.61 54.00 -23.58
C ARG A 349 17.68 53.51 -22.60
N GLY A 350 18.77 54.27 -22.46
CA GLY A 350 19.80 53.98 -21.45
C GLY A 350 19.29 53.98 -20.00
N ALA A 351 18.19 54.67 -19.70
CA ALA A 351 17.52 54.58 -18.40
C ALA A 351 16.73 53.27 -18.22
N VAL A 352 16.11 52.75 -19.29
CA VAL A 352 15.50 51.41 -19.30
C VAL A 352 16.58 50.33 -19.15
N ASP A 353 17.70 50.44 -19.88
CA ASP A 353 18.84 49.52 -19.76
C ASP A 353 19.35 49.43 -18.31
N ARG A 354 19.57 50.58 -17.65
CA ARG A 354 19.96 50.64 -16.23
C ARG A 354 18.89 50.04 -15.32
N PHE A 355 17.62 50.44 -15.47
CA PHE A 355 16.52 49.90 -14.66
C PHE A 355 16.41 48.37 -14.77
N LEU A 356 16.59 47.80 -15.96
CA LEU A 356 16.54 46.35 -16.16
C LEU A 356 17.77 45.65 -15.56
N ALA A 357 18.95 46.28 -15.59
CA ALA A 357 20.16 45.77 -14.93
C ALA A 357 20.04 45.82 -13.39
N ASP A 358 19.61 46.95 -12.84
CA ASP A 358 19.40 47.15 -11.41
C ASP A 358 18.33 46.17 -10.90
N PHE A 359 17.20 46.05 -11.60
CA PHE A 359 16.15 45.07 -11.27
C PHE A 359 16.63 43.62 -11.37
N ALA A 360 17.53 43.30 -12.31
CA ALA A 360 18.14 41.96 -12.41
C ALA A 360 19.09 41.65 -11.24
N ALA A 361 19.77 42.66 -10.69
CA ALA A 361 20.60 42.54 -9.49
C ALA A 361 19.75 42.43 -8.23
N ASP A 362 18.74 43.28 -8.06
CA ASP A 362 17.80 43.26 -6.94
C ASP A 362 17.05 41.92 -6.88
N LEU A 363 16.65 41.35 -8.02
CA LEU A 363 15.98 40.06 -8.06
C LEU A 363 16.88 38.88 -7.63
N GLN A 364 18.19 39.08 -7.53
CA GLN A 364 19.15 38.13 -6.96
C GLN A 364 19.47 38.44 -5.49
N ALA A 365 19.74 39.69 -5.15
CA ALA A 365 20.27 40.10 -3.85
C ALA A 365 19.22 40.63 -2.86
N ASP A 366 18.18 41.32 -3.33
CA ASP A 366 17.22 42.05 -2.49
C ASP A 366 16.02 41.17 -2.07
N GLY A 367 15.89 40.97 -0.75
CA GLY A 367 14.82 40.15 -0.15
C GLY A 367 13.40 40.67 -0.44
N PRO A 368 13.09 41.96 -0.20
CA PRO A 368 11.82 42.59 -0.55
C PRO A 368 11.41 42.43 -2.02
N THR A 369 12.33 42.64 -2.97
CA THR A 369 12.07 42.54 -4.41
C THR A 369 11.81 41.09 -4.83
N ARG A 370 12.63 40.15 -4.35
CA ARG A 370 12.36 38.70 -4.47
C ARG A 370 10.98 38.35 -3.94
N ALA A 371 10.64 38.76 -2.71
CA ALA A 371 9.34 38.49 -2.10
C ALA A 371 8.15 39.16 -2.84
N ARG A 372 8.37 40.20 -3.64
CA ARG A 372 7.35 40.79 -4.51
C ARG A 372 7.10 39.95 -5.76
N VAL A 373 8.16 39.45 -6.40
CA VAL A 373 8.05 38.58 -7.58
C VAL A 373 7.56 37.19 -7.21
N GLU A 374 7.98 36.62 -6.08
CA GLU A 374 7.46 35.33 -5.58
C GLU A 374 5.96 35.40 -5.23
N ARG A 375 5.47 36.54 -4.72
CA ARG A 375 4.02 36.77 -4.55
C ARG A 375 3.30 36.81 -5.89
N LEU A 376 3.79 37.62 -6.84
CA LEU A 376 3.20 37.68 -8.19
C LEU A 376 3.17 36.32 -8.88
N LYS A 377 4.24 35.51 -8.73
CA LYS A 377 4.31 34.11 -9.20
C LYS A 377 3.17 33.29 -8.60
N ASN A 378 3.01 33.31 -7.27
CA ASN A 378 1.99 32.53 -6.58
C ASN A 378 0.57 33.00 -6.93
N ASP A 379 0.35 34.31 -7.06
CA ASP A 379 -0.92 34.90 -7.47
C ASP A 379 -1.30 34.50 -8.91
N ILE A 380 -0.33 34.38 -9.82
CA ILE A 380 -0.55 33.88 -11.19
C ILE A 380 -0.82 32.37 -11.18
N LEU A 381 -0.05 31.58 -10.43
CA LEU A 381 -0.26 30.13 -10.30
C LEU A 381 -1.63 29.77 -9.69
N GLY A 382 -2.16 30.63 -8.82
CA GLY A 382 -3.49 30.47 -8.21
C GLY A 382 -4.68 30.81 -9.12
N ARG A 383 -4.45 31.31 -10.34
CA ARG A 383 -5.52 31.66 -11.29
C ARG A 383 -6.12 30.43 -11.96
N ALA A 384 -7.45 30.41 -12.11
CA ALA A 384 -8.17 29.32 -12.75
C ALA A 384 -7.67 29.05 -14.17
N GLU A 385 -7.41 30.11 -14.94
CA GLU A 385 -6.93 30.04 -16.33
C GLU A 385 -5.55 29.34 -16.45
N VAL A 386 -4.71 29.43 -15.41
CA VAL A 386 -3.40 28.75 -15.37
C VAL A 386 -3.56 27.29 -14.96
N GLN A 387 -4.51 26.98 -14.05
CA GLN A 387 -4.84 25.60 -13.69
C GLN A 387 -5.48 24.84 -14.86
N ASP A 388 -6.37 25.49 -15.62
CA ASP A 388 -6.95 24.95 -16.86
C ASP A 388 -5.89 24.67 -17.92
N LEU A 389 -4.88 25.55 -18.07
CA LEU A 389 -3.74 25.33 -18.95
C LEU A 389 -2.91 24.10 -18.52
N ILE A 390 -2.64 23.95 -17.22
CA ILE A 390 -1.93 22.77 -16.67
C ILE A 390 -2.73 21.48 -16.95
N ALA A 391 -4.05 21.50 -16.74
CA ALA A 391 -4.92 20.36 -17.00
C ALA A 391 -4.98 19.99 -18.49
N SER A 392 -5.02 20.98 -19.39
CA SER A 392 -4.97 20.80 -20.85
C SER A 392 -3.64 20.20 -21.33
N VAL A 393 -2.51 20.68 -20.78
CA VAL A 393 -1.19 20.10 -21.05
C VAL A 393 -1.11 18.65 -20.56
N TRP A 394 -1.63 18.36 -19.36
CA TRP A 394 -1.71 16.98 -18.87
C TRP A 394 -2.55 16.08 -19.78
N GLY A 395 -3.75 16.50 -20.19
CA GLY A 395 -4.62 15.74 -21.09
C GLY A 395 -3.92 15.43 -22.42
N THR A 396 -3.16 16.39 -22.96
CA THR A 396 -2.35 16.22 -24.16
C THR A 396 -1.23 15.18 -23.96
N VAL A 397 -0.49 15.26 -22.86
CA VAL A 397 0.59 14.30 -22.52
C VAL A 397 0.03 12.90 -22.31
N ARG A 398 -1.09 12.76 -21.57
CA ARG A 398 -1.77 11.49 -21.38
C ARG A 398 -2.24 10.90 -22.70
N GLY A 399 -2.85 11.70 -23.58
CA GLY A 399 -3.26 11.29 -24.93
C GLY A 399 -2.11 10.71 -25.74
N MET A 400 -0.95 11.38 -25.75
CA MET A 400 0.27 10.86 -26.39
C MET A 400 0.77 9.55 -25.77
N MET A 401 0.75 9.43 -24.43
CA MET A 401 1.18 8.21 -23.73
C MET A 401 0.24 7.02 -23.98
N VAL A 402 -1.07 7.25 -24.04
CA VAL A 402 -2.07 6.20 -24.35
C VAL A 402 -1.89 5.74 -25.80
N ALA A 403 -1.84 6.66 -26.77
CA ALA A 403 -1.63 6.32 -28.17
C ALA A 403 -0.30 5.55 -28.39
N ALA A 404 0.78 5.97 -27.73
CA ALA A 404 2.08 5.29 -27.80
C ALA A 404 2.12 3.90 -27.13
N ALA A 405 1.15 3.59 -26.25
CA ALA A 405 0.97 2.29 -25.60
C ALA A 405 -0.03 1.37 -26.33
N GLU A 406 -0.88 1.93 -27.21
CA GLU A 406 -1.82 1.19 -28.05
C GLU A 406 -1.19 0.67 -29.34
N ASP A 407 -0.19 1.37 -29.91
CA ASP A 407 0.50 0.91 -31.12
C ASP A 407 1.48 -0.25 -30.83
N GLU A 408 1.12 -1.44 -31.33
CA GLU A 408 1.95 -2.65 -31.24
C GLU A 408 3.32 -2.57 -31.94
N ARG A 409 3.51 -1.57 -32.82
CA ARG A 409 4.78 -1.29 -33.51
C ARG A 409 5.51 -0.06 -32.99
N SER A 410 4.99 0.60 -31.95
CA SER A 410 5.57 1.78 -31.31
C SER A 410 7.08 1.62 -31.07
N GLU A 411 7.88 2.64 -31.47
CA GLU A 411 9.32 2.67 -31.19
C GLU A 411 9.60 2.47 -29.69
N LEU A 412 8.68 2.89 -28.82
CA LEU A 412 8.79 2.71 -27.37
C LEU A 412 8.79 1.22 -26.99
N ARG A 413 7.96 0.40 -27.63
CA ARG A 413 7.87 -1.06 -27.39
C ARG A 413 9.14 -1.76 -27.88
N LEU A 414 9.66 -1.36 -29.04
CA LEU A 414 10.91 -1.87 -29.60
C LEU A 414 12.13 -1.46 -28.77
N ARG A 415 12.20 -0.19 -28.30
CA ARG A 415 13.24 0.27 -27.37
C ARG A 415 13.15 -0.43 -26.02
N ALA A 416 11.95 -0.63 -25.46
CA ALA A 416 11.74 -1.35 -24.21
C ALA A 416 12.20 -2.81 -24.31
N ARG A 417 11.80 -3.53 -25.37
CA ARG A 417 12.28 -4.89 -25.67
C ARG A 417 13.80 -4.94 -25.77
N THR A 418 14.40 -4.01 -26.52
CA THR A 418 15.86 -3.94 -26.70
C THR A 418 16.59 -3.63 -25.39
N ALA A 419 16.02 -2.75 -24.57
CA ALA A 419 16.53 -2.44 -23.23
C ALA A 419 16.46 -3.67 -22.31
N LEU A 420 15.34 -4.41 -22.28
CA LEU A 420 15.17 -5.65 -21.51
C LEU A 420 16.16 -6.73 -21.95
N LEU A 421 16.35 -6.95 -23.25
CA LEU A 421 17.36 -7.89 -23.78
C LEU A 421 18.79 -7.45 -23.42
N SER A 422 19.09 -6.15 -23.51
CA SER A 422 20.41 -5.62 -23.10
C SER A 422 20.63 -5.78 -21.60
N LEU A 423 19.57 -5.65 -20.80
CA LEU A 423 19.59 -5.84 -19.34
C LEU A 423 19.77 -7.32 -18.99
N GLY A 424 19.05 -8.23 -19.63
CA GLY A 424 19.19 -9.68 -19.43
C GLY A 424 20.59 -10.19 -19.77
N ASN A 425 21.13 -9.77 -20.92
CA ASN A 425 22.51 -10.09 -21.31
C ASN A 425 23.55 -9.53 -20.33
N ARG A 426 23.41 -8.25 -19.93
CA ARG A 426 24.32 -7.65 -18.93
C ARG A 426 24.19 -8.29 -17.56
N LEU A 427 22.97 -8.63 -17.13
CA LEU A 427 22.71 -9.28 -15.86
C LEU A 427 23.17 -10.75 -15.87
N SER A 428 23.28 -11.39 -17.04
CA SER A 428 23.91 -12.71 -17.17
C SER A 428 25.44 -12.61 -17.09
N ALA A 429 26.05 -11.61 -17.73
CA ALA A 429 27.50 -11.47 -17.82
C ALA A 429 28.17 -10.78 -16.60
N ASP A 430 27.58 -9.73 -16.03
CA ASP A 430 28.20 -8.85 -15.02
C ASP A 430 27.85 -9.28 -13.59
N ASP A 431 28.81 -9.88 -12.87
CA ASP A 431 28.66 -10.28 -11.45
C ASP A 431 28.33 -9.10 -10.53
N ARG A 432 28.85 -7.89 -10.82
CA ARG A 432 28.61 -6.70 -10.01
C ARG A 432 27.21 -6.15 -10.21
N LEU A 433 26.65 -6.27 -11.41
CA LEU A 433 25.25 -5.96 -11.68
C LEU A 433 24.32 -6.99 -11.01
N ARG A 434 24.65 -8.29 -11.08
CA ARG A 434 23.93 -9.36 -10.36
C ARG A 434 23.87 -9.10 -8.87
N ALA A 435 25.01 -8.90 -8.22
CA ALA A 435 25.08 -8.63 -6.78
C ALA A 435 24.25 -7.40 -6.34
N LYS A 436 24.14 -6.37 -7.20
CA LYS A 436 23.25 -5.22 -6.95
C LYS A 436 21.77 -5.58 -7.04
N VAL A 437 21.37 -6.33 -8.06
CA VAL A 437 19.98 -6.77 -8.25
C VAL A 437 19.58 -7.75 -7.14
N ASP A 438 20.43 -8.73 -6.83
CA ASP A 438 20.22 -9.65 -5.71
C ASP A 438 20.08 -8.90 -4.38
N GLY A 439 20.95 -7.93 -4.10
CA GLY A 439 20.85 -7.08 -2.90
C GLY A 439 19.57 -6.23 -2.84
N TRP A 440 19.05 -5.78 -3.99
CA TRP A 440 17.77 -5.07 -4.08
C TRP A 440 16.57 -6.00 -3.85
N VAL A 441 16.58 -7.19 -4.45
CA VAL A 441 15.53 -8.21 -4.26
C VAL A 441 15.53 -8.72 -2.82
N GLU A 442 16.72 -8.96 -2.25
CA GLU A 442 16.94 -9.30 -0.84
C GLU A 442 16.38 -8.21 0.08
N GLY A 443 16.71 -6.93 -0.17
CA GLY A 443 16.18 -5.81 0.60
C GLY A 443 14.66 -5.68 0.52
N ALA A 444 14.08 -5.80 -0.69
CA ALA A 444 12.64 -5.74 -0.91
C ALA A 444 11.90 -6.91 -0.25
N ALA A 445 12.43 -8.14 -0.36
CA ALA A 445 11.83 -9.31 0.27
C ALA A 445 11.92 -9.26 1.80
N VAL A 446 13.06 -8.83 2.36
CA VAL A 446 13.19 -8.61 3.81
C VAL A 446 12.26 -7.51 4.28
N TYR A 447 12.10 -6.41 3.53
CA TYR A 447 11.12 -5.36 3.84
C TYR A 447 9.69 -5.92 3.88
N VAL A 448 9.23 -6.56 2.79
CA VAL A 448 7.89 -7.17 2.71
C VAL A 448 7.67 -8.15 3.86
N VAL A 449 8.62 -9.05 4.11
CA VAL A 449 8.50 -10.03 5.19
C VAL A 449 8.49 -9.37 6.56
N SER A 450 9.34 -8.38 6.83
CA SER A 450 9.37 -7.68 8.12
C SER A 450 8.13 -6.81 8.37
N THR A 451 7.58 -6.18 7.34
CA THR A 451 6.40 -5.31 7.42
C THR A 451 5.11 -6.11 7.54
N TYR A 452 4.96 -7.19 6.77
CA TYR A 452 3.74 -7.99 6.70
C TYR A 452 3.80 -9.32 7.47
N ARG A 453 4.81 -9.52 8.32
CA ARG A 453 4.98 -10.75 9.12
C ARG A 453 3.71 -11.07 9.91
N THR A 454 3.18 -10.07 10.60
CA THR A 454 2.01 -10.19 11.47
C THR A 454 0.79 -10.68 10.67
N GLU A 455 0.54 -10.08 9.52
CA GLU A 455 -0.55 -10.39 8.58
C GLU A 455 -0.41 -11.82 8.04
N ILE A 456 0.80 -12.26 7.66
CA ILE A 456 1.04 -13.63 7.21
C ILE A 456 0.80 -14.63 8.35
N THR A 457 1.23 -14.32 9.58
CA THR A 457 0.97 -15.19 10.74
C THR A 457 -0.50 -15.19 11.18
N SER A 458 -1.21 -14.06 11.01
CA SER A 458 -2.66 -13.97 11.21
C SER A 458 -3.37 -14.87 10.21
N LEU A 459 -3.04 -14.75 8.91
CA LEU A 459 -3.65 -15.57 7.87
C LEU A 459 -3.55 -17.08 8.17
N ILE A 460 -2.42 -17.56 8.68
CA ILE A 460 -2.25 -18.96 9.13
C ILE A 460 -3.19 -19.26 10.31
N THR A 461 -3.18 -18.39 11.33
CA THR A 461 -3.97 -18.56 12.55
C THR A 461 -5.48 -18.55 12.26
N ASP A 462 -5.95 -17.58 11.48
CA ASP A 462 -7.34 -17.39 11.05
C ASP A 462 -7.80 -18.56 10.15
N THR A 463 -6.93 -19.05 9.27
CA THR A 463 -7.21 -20.23 8.45
C THR A 463 -7.40 -21.48 9.32
N VAL A 464 -6.52 -21.72 10.31
CA VAL A 464 -6.66 -22.85 11.24
C VAL A 464 -7.89 -22.70 12.14
N ALA A 465 -8.19 -21.47 12.60
CA ALA A 465 -9.38 -21.16 13.38
C ALA A 465 -10.67 -21.50 12.61
N GLY A 466 -10.72 -21.19 11.30
CA GLY A 466 -11.85 -21.51 10.42
C GLY A 466 -12.04 -22.99 10.07
N TRP A 467 -11.12 -23.90 10.43
CA TRP A 467 -11.29 -25.34 10.15
C TRP A 467 -12.21 -26.04 11.16
N ASP A 468 -13.00 -27.00 10.69
CA ASP A 468 -13.73 -27.91 11.57
C ASP A 468 -12.76 -28.75 12.43
N ALA A 469 -12.95 -28.68 13.76
CA ALA A 469 -12.09 -29.34 14.73
C ALA A 469 -12.13 -30.87 14.62
N GLU A 470 -13.31 -31.44 14.35
CA GLU A 470 -13.44 -32.89 14.21
C GLU A 470 -12.80 -33.41 12.92
N HIS A 471 -13.04 -32.75 11.78
CA HIS A 471 -12.44 -33.13 10.50
C HIS A 471 -10.93 -33.01 10.54
N THR A 472 -10.40 -31.93 11.13
CA THR A 472 -8.96 -31.73 11.34
C THR A 472 -8.37 -32.84 12.18
N SER A 473 -8.98 -33.15 13.34
CA SER A 473 -8.57 -34.27 14.20
C SER A 473 -8.57 -35.61 13.46
N ARG A 474 -9.63 -35.93 12.70
CA ARG A 474 -9.72 -37.14 11.87
C ARG A 474 -8.64 -37.21 10.77
N LYS A 475 -8.16 -36.07 10.25
CA LYS A 475 -7.11 -36.02 9.23
C LYS A 475 -5.71 -36.19 9.85
N ILE A 476 -5.47 -35.60 11.02
CA ILE A 476 -4.24 -35.81 11.80
C ILE A 476 -4.16 -37.27 12.27
N GLU A 477 -5.25 -37.84 12.81
CA GLU A 477 -5.36 -39.24 13.21
C GLU A 477 -5.07 -40.20 12.02
N ALA A 478 -5.47 -39.84 10.79
CA ALA A 478 -5.18 -40.67 9.62
C ALA A 478 -3.69 -40.65 9.21
N ASN A 479 -2.97 -39.55 9.46
CA ASN A 479 -1.55 -39.41 9.14
C ASN A 479 -0.65 -40.09 10.21
N ILE A 480 -0.96 -39.94 11.49
CA ILE A 480 -0.11 -40.42 12.61
C ILE A 480 -0.63 -41.76 13.19
N GLY A 481 -1.86 -42.17 12.83
CA GLY A 481 -2.58 -43.29 13.46
C GLY A 481 -1.92 -44.67 13.38
N ARG A 482 -1.03 -44.90 12.39
CA ARG A 482 -0.23 -46.12 12.30
C ARG A 482 0.80 -46.16 13.43
N ASP A 483 1.52 -45.07 13.61
CA ASP A 483 2.64 -44.97 14.54
C ASP A 483 2.14 -44.94 15.99
N LEU A 484 0.95 -44.35 16.22
CA LEU A 484 0.22 -44.42 17.49
C LEU A 484 -0.20 -45.85 17.90
N GLN A 485 -0.36 -46.81 16.98
CA GLN A 485 -0.65 -48.19 17.39
C GLN A 485 0.61 -48.92 17.91
N PHE A 486 1.82 -48.52 17.50
CA PHE A 486 3.04 -49.10 18.06
C PHE A 486 3.19 -48.76 19.54
N ILE A 487 2.72 -47.59 19.98
CA ILE A 487 2.64 -47.26 21.41
C ILE A 487 1.83 -48.34 22.15
N ARG A 488 0.61 -48.66 21.69
CA ARG A 488 -0.22 -49.70 22.34
C ARG A 488 0.42 -51.10 22.30
N ILE A 489 1.06 -51.49 21.20
CA ILE A 489 1.77 -52.78 21.09
C ILE A 489 2.91 -52.83 22.12
N ASN A 490 3.69 -51.75 22.22
CA ASN A 490 4.77 -51.61 23.18
C ASN A 490 4.23 -51.57 24.62
N GLY A 491 3.11 -50.89 24.88
CA GLY A 491 2.43 -50.87 26.18
C GLY A 491 1.98 -52.26 26.63
N THR A 492 1.52 -53.11 25.70
CA THR A 492 1.26 -54.53 26.00
C THR A 492 2.54 -55.25 26.42
N VAL A 493 3.62 -55.14 25.64
CA VAL A 493 4.89 -55.87 25.86
C VAL A 493 5.58 -55.40 27.14
N VAL A 494 5.73 -54.08 27.31
CA VAL A 494 6.34 -53.45 28.49
C VAL A 494 5.49 -53.68 29.73
N GLY A 495 4.15 -53.60 29.62
CA GLY A 495 3.23 -53.96 30.69
C GLY A 495 3.42 -55.41 31.12
N SER A 496 3.53 -56.35 30.18
CA SER A 496 3.77 -57.77 30.51
C SER A 496 5.13 -58.03 31.16
N LEU A 497 6.19 -57.38 30.70
CA LEU A 497 7.51 -57.46 31.35
C LEU A 497 7.48 -56.86 32.76
N ALA A 498 6.81 -55.72 32.95
CA ALA A 498 6.65 -55.09 34.27
C ALA A 498 5.85 -55.98 35.23
N GLY A 499 4.72 -56.55 34.78
CA GLY A 499 3.92 -57.49 35.58
C GLY A 499 4.69 -58.75 35.96
N LEU A 500 5.48 -59.30 35.03
CA LEU A 500 6.36 -60.43 35.31
C LEU A 500 7.40 -60.08 36.39
N VAL A 501 8.09 -58.93 36.26
CA VAL A 501 9.08 -58.47 37.23
C VAL A 501 8.44 -58.23 38.61
N ILE A 502 7.32 -57.51 38.66
CA ILE A 502 6.58 -57.27 39.91
C ILE A 502 6.21 -58.61 40.57
N HIS A 503 5.65 -59.56 39.82
CA HIS A 503 5.29 -60.87 40.35
C HIS A 503 6.51 -61.68 40.82
N THR A 504 7.64 -61.65 40.09
CA THR A 504 8.88 -62.31 40.54
C THR A 504 9.38 -61.75 41.87
N VAL A 505 9.30 -60.42 42.06
CA VAL A 505 9.73 -59.75 43.30
C VAL A 505 8.75 -60.02 44.44
N SER A 506 7.44 -59.90 44.21
CA SER A 506 6.42 -60.22 45.22
C SER A 506 6.54 -61.66 45.71
N HIS A 507 6.71 -62.62 44.80
CA HIS A 507 6.84 -64.03 45.16
C HIS A 507 8.17 -64.33 45.90
N ALA A 508 9.27 -63.67 45.52
CA ALA A 508 10.55 -63.78 46.23
C ALA A 508 10.53 -63.15 47.63
N LEU A 509 9.65 -62.17 47.87
CA LEU A 509 9.46 -61.52 49.18
C LEU A 509 8.41 -62.22 50.06
N GLY A 510 7.78 -63.30 49.59
CA GLY A 510 6.85 -64.12 50.37
C GLY A 510 5.45 -63.53 50.57
N ALA A 511 4.99 -62.71 49.62
CA ALA A 511 3.62 -62.17 49.58
C ALA A 511 2.66 -63.06 48.77
#